data_AF-A0A918J4V5-F1
#
_entry.id   AF-A0A918J4V5-F1
#
_cell.length_a   1.000
_cell.length_b   1.000
_cell.length_c   1.000
_cell.angle_alpha   90.00
_cell.angle_beta   90.00
_cell.angle_gamma   90.00
#
_symmetry.space_group_name_H-M   'P 1'
#
loop_
_entity.id
_entity.type
_entity.pdbx_description
1 polymer ?
#
loop_
_entity_poly.entity_id
_entity_poly.type
_entity_poly.pdbx_seq_one_letter_code
_entity_poly.pdbx_strand_id
1 'polypeptide(L)'
;MGVDQRFRNHPRNKSKARKAGKKVRTIAGRLVHELERNLKPGSIYHADLELCKQVLAQKKTSKNKIYSLHEPETQCISKGKEHKKYEFGNKASFVFTRNTGVIVGAMGFRNEFDGHTLEPTLEQTERLVGKTPKEAAVDRGYKCRNEIGDTVTQTLQ
;
A
#
# COMPACT_ATOMS: atom_id res chain seq x y z
N MET A 1 13.96 -12.61 -8.39
CA MET A 1 13.95 -12.15 -9.80
C MET A 1 15.02 -12.90 -10.59
N GLY A 2 14.67 -13.46 -11.75
CA GLY A 2 15.63 -14.21 -12.59
C GLY A 2 16.77 -13.34 -13.13
N VAL A 3 17.92 -13.95 -13.43
CA VAL A 3 19.16 -13.28 -13.84
C VAL A 3 18.94 -12.33 -15.03
N ASP A 4 18.14 -12.73 -16.01
CA ASP A 4 17.84 -11.93 -17.21
C ASP A 4 16.98 -10.68 -16.95
N GLN A 5 16.33 -10.57 -15.80
CA GLN A 5 15.59 -9.37 -15.38
C GLN A 5 16.50 -8.34 -14.70
N ARG A 6 17.73 -8.72 -14.30
CA ARG A 6 18.68 -7.79 -13.67
C ARG A 6 19.10 -6.72 -14.67
N PHE A 7 19.27 -5.50 -14.18
CA PHE A 7 19.68 -4.35 -15.00
C PHE A 7 18.81 -4.13 -16.23
N ARG A 8 17.48 -4.34 -16.12
CA ARG A 8 16.51 -4.17 -17.21
C ARG A 8 16.56 -2.79 -17.89
N ASN A 9 16.98 -1.76 -17.15
CA ASN A 9 17.07 -0.39 -17.66
C ASN A 9 18.36 -0.15 -18.48
N HIS A 10 19.34 -1.07 -18.44
CA HIS A 10 20.56 -0.95 -19.22
C HIS A 10 20.27 -1.24 -20.72
N PRO A 11 20.71 -0.39 -21.66
CA PRO A 11 20.35 -0.50 -23.08
C PRO A 11 20.62 -1.87 -23.69
N ARG A 12 21.78 -2.46 -23.36
CA ARG A 12 22.20 -3.79 -23.85
C ARG A 12 21.34 -4.96 -23.33
N ASN A 13 20.70 -4.80 -22.17
CA ASN A 13 19.93 -5.87 -21.52
C ASN A 13 18.42 -5.73 -21.73
N LYS A 14 17.95 -4.58 -22.20
CA LYS A 14 16.52 -4.25 -22.39
C LYS A 14 15.77 -5.31 -23.20
N SER A 15 16.37 -5.79 -24.30
CA SER A 15 15.75 -6.82 -25.16
C SER A 15 15.63 -8.18 -24.45
N LYS A 16 16.71 -8.63 -23.78
CA LYS A 16 16.75 -9.88 -23.01
C LYS A 16 15.72 -9.86 -21.86
N ALA A 17 15.69 -8.79 -21.07
CA ALA A 17 14.71 -8.61 -20.00
C ALA A 17 13.27 -8.59 -20.53
N ARG A 18 13.02 -7.97 -21.69
CA ARG A 18 11.69 -8.00 -22.32
C ARG A 18 11.28 -9.41 -22.74
N LYS A 19 12.18 -10.19 -23.35
CA LYS A 19 11.92 -11.59 -23.73
C LYS A 19 11.63 -12.45 -22.50
N ALA A 20 12.45 -12.35 -21.46
CA ALA A 20 12.22 -13.06 -20.20
C ALA A 20 10.88 -12.70 -19.56
N GLY A 21 10.49 -11.42 -19.57
CA GLY A 21 9.22 -10.96 -19.03
C GLY A 21 8.02 -11.51 -19.81
N LYS A 22 8.13 -11.57 -21.15
CA LYS A 22 7.12 -12.22 -22.00
C LYS A 22 6.99 -13.71 -21.67
N LYS A 23 8.11 -14.43 -21.52
CA LYS A 23 8.13 -15.85 -21.19
C LYS A 23 7.41 -16.13 -19.88
N VAL A 24 7.73 -15.37 -18.81
CA VAL A 24 7.04 -15.49 -17.52
C VAL A 24 5.54 -15.24 -17.66
N ARG A 25 5.14 -14.20 -18.38
CA ARG A 25 3.72 -13.90 -18.62
C ARG A 25 2.99 -15.01 -19.36
N THR A 26 3.62 -15.62 -20.36
CA THR A 26 3.06 -16.76 -21.09
C THR A 26 2.87 -17.98 -20.20
N ILE A 27 3.86 -18.32 -19.37
CA ILE A 27 3.77 -19.46 -18.45
C ILE A 27 2.65 -19.21 -17.42
N ALA A 28 2.64 -18.03 -16.80
CA ALA A 28 1.62 -17.68 -15.83
C ALA A 28 0.20 -17.72 -16.42
N GLY A 29 0.01 -17.21 -17.64
CA GLY A 29 -1.28 -17.30 -18.35
C GLY A 29 -1.73 -18.74 -18.60
N ARG A 30 -0.81 -19.63 -19.03
CA ARG A 30 -1.13 -21.05 -19.21
C ARG A 30 -1.59 -21.70 -17.91
N LEU A 31 -0.86 -21.46 -16.80
CA LEU A 31 -1.19 -21.99 -15.48
C LEU A 31 -2.55 -21.49 -14.99
N VAL A 32 -2.84 -20.19 -15.13
CA VAL A 32 -4.14 -19.62 -14.75
C VAL A 32 -5.28 -20.25 -15.55
N HIS A 33 -5.13 -20.41 -16.86
CA HIS A 33 -6.16 -21.06 -17.69
C HIS A 33 -6.33 -22.55 -17.38
N GLU A 34 -5.26 -23.25 -17.01
CA GLU A 34 -5.33 -24.64 -16.59
C GLU A 34 -6.07 -24.78 -15.26
N LEU A 35 -5.73 -23.95 -14.28
CA LEU A 35 -6.45 -23.88 -13.00
C LEU A 35 -7.93 -23.56 -13.24
N GLU A 36 -8.24 -22.56 -14.05
CA GLU A 36 -9.62 -22.18 -14.38
C GLU A 36 -10.46 -23.33 -14.97
N ARG A 37 -9.88 -24.19 -15.80
CA ARG A 37 -10.58 -25.36 -16.35
C ARG A 37 -10.76 -26.49 -15.34
N ASN A 38 -9.81 -26.66 -14.42
CA ASN A 38 -9.76 -27.80 -13.52
C ASN A 38 -10.35 -27.52 -12.12
N LEU A 39 -10.51 -26.24 -11.76
CA LEU A 39 -11.02 -25.86 -10.45
C LEU A 39 -12.53 -26.12 -10.37
N LYS A 40 -12.94 -26.94 -9.40
CA LYS A 40 -14.36 -27.22 -9.15
C LYS A 40 -15.09 -25.97 -8.64
N PRO A 41 -16.39 -25.79 -8.95
CA PRO A 41 -17.23 -24.80 -8.30
C PRO A 41 -17.13 -24.93 -6.76
N GLY A 42 -17.00 -23.80 -6.05
CA GLY A 42 -16.92 -23.78 -4.58
C GLY A 42 -15.51 -24.03 -3.99
N SER A 43 -14.47 -24.14 -4.81
CA SER A 43 -13.08 -24.20 -4.33
C SER A 43 -12.68 -22.95 -3.52
N ILE A 44 -11.92 -23.14 -2.45
CA ILE A 44 -11.36 -22.03 -1.65
C ILE A 44 -10.39 -21.15 -2.45
N TYR A 45 -9.79 -21.68 -3.53
CA TYR A 45 -8.80 -20.99 -4.34
C TYR A 45 -9.39 -20.09 -5.44
N HIS A 46 -10.72 -19.96 -5.52
CA HIS A 46 -11.35 -19.08 -6.51
C HIS A 46 -10.90 -17.63 -6.35
N ALA A 47 -10.80 -17.13 -5.12
CA ALA A 47 -10.33 -15.76 -4.86
C ALA A 47 -8.90 -15.53 -5.36
N ASP A 48 -7.99 -16.46 -5.09
CA ASP A 48 -6.59 -16.38 -5.54
C ASP A 48 -6.48 -16.45 -7.06
N LEU A 49 -7.29 -17.31 -7.70
CA LEU A 49 -7.34 -17.43 -9.14
C LEU A 49 -7.81 -16.12 -9.79
N GLU A 50 -8.86 -15.50 -9.26
CA GLU A 50 -9.35 -14.20 -9.73
C GLU A 50 -8.30 -13.10 -9.55
N LEU A 51 -7.59 -13.08 -8.41
CA LEU A 51 -6.47 -12.16 -8.18
C LEU A 51 -5.38 -12.34 -9.25
N CYS A 52 -5.01 -13.59 -9.56
CA CYS A 52 -4.00 -13.88 -10.58
C CYS A 52 -4.45 -13.44 -11.98
N LYS A 53 -5.72 -13.66 -12.34
CA LYS A 53 -6.31 -13.16 -13.59
C LYS A 53 -6.24 -11.65 -13.67
N GLN A 54 -6.63 -10.95 -12.61
CA GLN A 54 -6.55 -9.49 -12.52
C GLN A 54 -5.12 -9.02 -12.76
N VAL A 55 -4.14 -9.57 -12.03
CA VAL A 55 -2.72 -9.22 -12.16
C VAL A 55 -2.20 -9.43 -13.58
N LEU A 56 -2.56 -10.52 -14.26
CA LEU A 56 -2.16 -10.79 -15.65
C LEU A 56 -2.79 -9.83 -16.66
N ALA A 57 -4.00 -9.33 -16.38
CA ALA A 57 -4.71 -8.37 -17.21
C ALA A 57 -4.18 -6.93 -17.04
N GLN A 58 -3.55 -6.60 -15.92
CA GLN A 58 -3.03 -5.24 -15.65
C GLN A 58 -2.05 -4.76 -16.73
N LYS A 59 -2.20 -3.49 -17.12
CA LYS A 59 -1.33 -2.77 -18.05
C LYS A 59 -0.54 -1.69 -17.30
N LYS A 60 0.48 -1.13 -17.96
CA LYS A 60 1.29 -0.04 -17.38
C LYS A 60 0.43 1.18 -17.00
N THR A 61 -0.68 1.41 -17.68
CA THR A 61 -1.60 2.53 -17.47
C THR A 61 -2.82 2.20 -16.62
N SER A 62 -2.95 0.95 -16.13
CA SER A 62 -4.05 0.58 -15.23
C SER A 62 -4.00 1.42 -13.94
N LYS A 63 -5.17 1.85 -13.47
CA LYS A 63 -5.35 2.41 -12.13
C LYS A 63 -5.46 1.27 -11.09
N ASN A 64 -5.30 1.59 -9.81
CA ASN A 64 -5.49 0.67 -8.68
C ASN A 64 -4.78 -0.68 -8.87
N LYS A 65 -3.47 -0.62 -9.13
CA LYS A 65 -2.72 -1.84 -9.42
C LYS A 65 -2.47 -2.66 -8.18
N ILE A 66 -2.57 -3.97 -8.33
CA ILE A 66 -2.08 -4.97 -7.39
C ILE A 66 -0.56 -5.06 -7.55
N TYR A 67 0.15 -4.75 -6.47
CA TYR A 67 1.61 -4.77 -6.39
C TYR A 67 2.16 -6.03 -5.69
N SER A 68 1.34 -6.68 -4.86
CA SER A 68 1.66 -7.92 -4.16
C SER A 68 0.52 -8.92 -4.31
N LEU A 69 0.85 -10.18 -4.57
CA LEU A 69 -0.14 -11.26 -4.59
C LEU A 69 -0.58 -11.67 -3.18
N HIS A 70 0.30 -11.47 -2.19
CA HIS A 70 0.04 -11.85 -0.80
C HIS A 70 -0.65 -10.73 -0.01
N GLU A 71 -0.49 -9.48 -0.45
CA GLU A 71 -1.07 -8.29 0.17
C GLU A 71 -1.68 -7.39 -0.93
N PRO A 72 -2.84 -7.77 -1.51
CA PRO A 72 -3.44 -7.06 -2.65
C PRO A 72 -3.74 -5.58 -2.40
N GLU A 73 -3.90 -5.20 -1.14
CA GLU A 73 -4.13 -3.84 -0.67
C GLU A 73 -2.89 -2.93 -0.76
N THR A 74 -1.69 -3.50 -0.89
CA THR A 74 -0.41 -2.77 -0.98
C THR A 74 -0.49 -1.64 -2.00
N GLN A 75 -0.16 -0.42 -1.57
CA GLN A 75 -0.10 0.75 -2.44
C GLN A 75 1.33 1.07 -2.86
N CYS A 76 1.46 1.75 -4.01
CA CYS A 76 2.71 2.37 -4.43
C CYS A 76 2.69 3.84 -4.05
N ILE A 77 3.51 4.22 -3.08
CA ILE A 77 3.54 5.57 -2.50
C ILE A 77 4.81 6.27 -2.96
N SER A 78 4.69 7.52 -3.40
CA SER A 78 5.86 8.31 -3.83
C SER A 78 6.67 8.75 -2.62
N LYS A 79 7.91 8.28 -2.54
CA LYS A 79 8.92 8.82 -1.63
C LYS A 79 9.46 10.08 -2.29
N GLY A 80 9.26 11.25 -1.70
CA GLY A 80 9.81 12.54 -2.18
C GLY A 80 11.34 12.64 -2.15
N LYS A 81 12.07 11.53 -2.33
CA LYS A 81 13.52 11.41 -2.28
C LYS A 81 14.04 11.09 -3.68
N GLU A 82 15.15 11.72 -4.07
CA GLU A 82 15.72 11.57 -5.41
C GLU A 82 16.19 10.13 -5.74
N HIS A 83 16.87 9.50 -4.79
CA HIS A 83 17.45 8.15 -4.94
C HIS A 83 16.42 7.00 -4.83
N LYS A 84 15.29 7.21 -4.14
CA LYS A 84 14.20 6.22 -4.00
C LYS A 84 12.87 6.92 -4.21
N LYS A 85 12.33 6.80 -5.43
CA LYS A 85 11.11 7.50 -5.86
C LYS A 85 9.82 6.93 -5.30
N TYR A 86 9.80 5.64 -4.99
CA TYR A 86 8.59 4.93 -4.56
C TYR A 86 8.89 3.95 -3.43
N GLU A 87 7.87 3.72 -2.61
CA GLU A 87 7.78 2.60 -1.69
C GLU A 87 6.50 1.82 -1.92
N PHE A 88 6.49 0.56 -1.48
CA PHE A 88 5.34 -0.33 -1.56
C PHE A 88 4.93 -0.69 -0.14
N GLY A 89 3.67 -0.46 0.18
CA GLY A 89 3.08 -0.80 1.48
C GLY A 89 1.78 -0.05 1.70
N ASN A 90 1.28 -0.15 2.92
CA ASN A 90 0.16 0.65 3.40
C ASN A 90 0.66 1.70 4.39
N LYS A 91 -0.06 2.82 4.47
CA LYS A 91 0.20 3.81 5.52
C LYS A 91 -0.52 3.38 6.79
N ALA A 92 0.05 3.70 7.93
CA ALA A 92 -0.62 3.52 9.21
C ALA A 92 -0.36 4.75 10.08
N SER A 93 -1.38 5.20 10.78
CA SER A 93 -1.29 6.24 11.80
C SER A 93 -1.43 5.60 13.18
N PHE A 94 -0.60 6.03 14.11
CA PHE A 94 -0.60 5.57 15.49
C PHE A 94 -0.73 6.77 16.42
N VAL A 95 -1.59 6.66 17.41
CA VAL A 95 -1.73 7.64 18.49
C VAL A 95 -1.28 7.00 19.77
N PHE A 96 -0.31 7.63 20.42
CA PHE A 96 0.17 7.21 21.72
C PHE A 96 0.09 8.37 22.70
N THR A 97 -0.16 8.05 23.97
CA THR A 97 -0.16 9.02 25.05
C THR A 97 1.25 9.53 25.31
N ARG A 98 1.44 10.84 25.39
CA ARG A 98 2.76 11.47 25.62
C ARG A 98 3.48 11.00 26.89
N ASN A 99 2.72 10.76 27.98
CA ASN A 99 3.30 10.52 29.30
C ASN A 99 3.60 9.04 29.59
N THR A 100 2.78 8.12 29.07
CA THR A 100 2.90 6.68 29.36
C THR A 100 3.28 5.84 28.15
N GLY A 101 3.28 6.41 26.94
CA GLY A 101 3.60 5.70 25.70
C GLY A 101 2.56 4.66 25.26
N VAL A 102 1.38 4.61 25.90
CA VAL A 102 0.32 3.67 25.56
C VAL A 102 -0.33 4.05 24.24
N ILE A 103 -0.47 3.07 23.34
CA ILE A 103 -1.18 3.25 22.07
C ILE A 103 -2.70 3.27 22.34
N VAL A 104 -3.33 4.39 21.98
CA VAL A 104 -4.77 4.64 22.17
C VAL A 104 -5.55 4.70 20.85
N GLY A 105 -4.84 4.70 19.72
CA GLY A 105 -5.41 4.68 18.38
C GLY A 105 -4.42 4.10 17.38
N ALA A 106 -4.93 3.33 16.42
CA ALA A 106 -4.14 2.74 15.35
C ALA A 106 -5.04 2.53 14.13
N MET A 107 -4.75 3.24 13.04
CA MET A 107 -5.56 3.16 11.84
C MET A 107 -4.70 2.97 10.59
N GLY A 108 -5.11 2.02 9.75
CA GLY A 108 -4.53 1.81 8.43
C GLY A 108 -5.16 2.73 7.38
N PHE A 109 -4.31 3.24 6.50
CA PHE A 109 -4.64 4.08 5.37
C PHE A 109 -4.03 3.49 4.10
N ARG A 110 -4.63 3.78 2.94
CA ARG A 110 -4.11 3.37 1.65
C ARG A 110 -3.12 4.42 1.13
N ASN A 111 -3.60 5.35 0.31
CA ASN A 111 -2.80 6.38 -0.36
C ASN A 111 -3.37 7.78 -0.16
N GLU A 112 -4.03 7.99 0.98
CA GLU A 112 -4.50 9.28 1.43
C GLU A 112 -3.29 10.21 1.68
N PHE A 113 -3.54 11.51 1.52
CA PHE A 113 -2.57 12.53 1.91
C PHE A 113 -2.42 12.54 3.43
N ASP A 114 -1.18 12.55 3.93
CA ASP A 114 -0.90 12.37 5.37
C ASP A 114 -1.69 13.37 6.23
N GLY A 115 -1.79 14.64 5.80
CA GLY A 115 -2.57 15.66 6.51
C GLY A 115 -4.06 15.34 6.70
N HIS A 116 -4.66 14.51 5.84
CA HIS A 116 -6.06 14.09 5.94
C HIS A 116 -6.25 12.83 6.79
N THR A 117 -5.16 12.18 7.21
CA THR A 117 -5.25 10.97 8.03
C THR A 117 -5.41 11.27 9.52
N LEU A 118 -5.08 12.50 9.95
CA LEU A 118 -5.12 12.90 11.35
C LEU A 118 -6.54 12.93 11.92
N GLU A 119 -7.47 13.60 11.25
CA GLU A 119 -8.87 13.75 11.69
C GLU A 119 -9.57 12.39 11.88
N PRO A 120 -9.57 11.48 10.89
CA PRO A 120 -10.10 10.13 11.08
C PRO A 120 -9.42 9.37 12.23
N THR A 121 -8.12 9.59 12.46
CA THR A 121 -7.40 8.92 13.55
C THR A 121 -7.83 9.46 14.92
N LEU A 122 -8.11 10.76 15.03
CA LEU A 122 -8.63 11.38 16.24
C LEU A 122 -10.05 10.89 16.54
N GLU A 123 -10.93 10.82 15.52
CA GLU A 123 -12.27 10.24 15.65
C GLU A 123 -12.22 8.78 16.14
N GLN A 124 -11.30 7.97 15.59
CA GLN A 124 -11.08 6.60 16.05
C GLN A 124 -10.66 6.57 17.52
N THR A 125 -9.74 7.45 17.92
CA THR A 125 -9.22 7.52 19.29
C THR A 125 -10.31 7.92 20.26
N GLU A 126 -11.13 8.91 19.91
CA GLU A 126 -12.29 9.32 20.71
C GLU A 126 -13.28 8.16 20.88
N ARG A 127 -13.58 7.43 19.80
CA ARG A 127 -14.44 6.26 19.86
C ARG A 127 -13.89 5.14 20.76
N LEU A 128 -12.57 4.93 20.78
CA LEU A 128 -11.92 3.89 21.58
C LEU A 128 -11.77 4.26 23.06
N VAL A 129 -11.47 5.53 23.34
CA VAL A 129 -11.15 6.02 24.69
C VAL A 129 -12.36 6.68 25.37
N GLY A 130 -13.37 7.08 24.60
CA GLY A 130 -14.53 7.85 25.05
C GLY A 130 -14.20 9.31 25.41
N LYS A 131 -13.04 9.81 24.98
CA LYS A 131 -12.57 11.17 25.25
C LYS A 131 -11.81 11.73 24.06
N THR A 132 -12.13 12.96 23.67
CA THR A 132 -11.38 13.71 22.65
C THR A 132 -10.05 14.21 23.24
N PRO A 133 -8.90 13.96 22.59
CA PRO A 133 -7.65 14.58 22.98
C PRO A 133 -7.74 16.11 22.87
N LYS A 134 -7.21 16.86 23.84
CA LYS A 134 -7.15 18.34 23.76
C LYS A 134 -5.98 18.83 22.93
N GLU A 135 -4.88 18.09 22.97
CA GLU A 135 -3.64 18.40 22.27
C GLU A 135 -3.15 17.16 21.52
N ALA A 136 -2.77 17.34 20.26
CA ALA A 136 -2.17 16.30 19.42
C ALA A 136 -0.80 16.79 18.92
N ALA A 137 0.26 16.10 19.33
CA ALA A 137 1.59 16.36 18.82
C ALA A 137 1.86 15.51 17.57
N VAL A 138 2.19 16.13 16.44
CA VAL A 138 2.40 15.46 15.15
C VAL A 138 3.79 15.69 14.60
N ASP A 139 4.26 14.76 13.78
CA ASP A 139 5.55 14.90 13.09
C ASP A 139 5.58 16.14 12.19
N ARG A 140 6.76 16.73 12.00
CA ARG A 140 6.96 17.88 11.11
C ARG A 140 6.53 17.67 9.66
N GLY A 141 6.48 16.42 9.22
CA GLY A 141 5.98 16.06 7.89
C GLY A 141 4.46 16.16 7.75
N TYR A 142 3.71 16.14 8.85
CA TYR A 142 2.25 16.26 8.84
C TYR A 142 1.83 17.69 8.55
N LYS A 143 1.33 17.90 7.33
CA LYS A 143 0.68 19.16 6.95
C LYS A 143 -0.81 19.08 7.28
N CYS A 144 -1.16 19.26 8.55
CA CYS A 144 -2.54 19.30 9.02
C CYS A 144 -2.99 20.73 9.35
N ARG A 145 -4.30 20.89 9.61
CA ARG A 145 -4.85 22.13 10.16
C ARG A 145 -4.39 22.30 11.61
N ASN A 146 -4.22 23.54 12.05
CA ASN A 146 -3.81 23.85 13.43
C ASN A 146 -4.83 23.36 14.48
N GLU A 147 -6.10 23.29 14.11
CA GLU A 147 -7.19 22.78 14.95
C GLU A 147 -8.06 21.81 14.15
N ILE A 148 -8.46 20.73 14.81
CA ILE A 148 -9.40 19.72 14.29
C ILE A 148 -10.42 19.45 15.39
N GLY A 149 -11.65 19.92 15.19
CA GLY A 149 -12.66 19.95 16.26
C GLY A 149 -12.14 20.73 17.46
N ASP A 150 -12.19 20.12 18.65
CA ASP A 150 -11.67 20.68 19.90
C ASP A 150 -10.19 20.33 20.17
N THR A 151 -9.52 19.68 19.22
CA THR A 151 -8.11 19.26 19.36
C THR A 151 -7.19 20.31 18.76
N VAL A 152 -6.28 20.87 19.56
CA VAL A 152 -5.18 21.71 19.09
C VAL A 152 -4.03 20.82 18.62
N THR A 153 -3.58 21.02 17.39
CA THR A 153 -2.45 20.28 16.84
C THR A 153 -1.16 21.09 17.00
N GLN A 154 -0.09 20.41 17.40
CA GLN A 154 1.22 21.00 17.57
C GLN A 154 2.25 20.17 16.82
N THR A 155 3.10 20.82 16.05
CA THR A 155 4.20 20.15 15.35
C THR A 155 5.35 19.90 16.31
N LEU A 156 5.82 18.66 16.38
CA LEU A 156 7.02 18.30 17.12
C LEU A 156 8.24 19.03 16.52
N GLN A 157 8.99 19.71 17.39
CA GLN A 157 10.11 20.58 17.05
C GLN A 157 11.36 19.79 16.62
#